data_AF-A0A1Q6SSJ1-F1
#
_entry.id   AF-A0A1Q6SSJ1-F1
#
_cell.length_a   1.000
_cell.length_b   1.000
_cell.length_c   1.000
_cell.angle_alpha   90.00
_cell.angle_beta   90.00
_cell.angle_gamma   90.00
#
_symmetry.space_group_name_H-M   'P 1'
#
loop_
_entity.id
_entity.type
_entity.pdbx_description
1 polymer ?
#
loop_
_entity_poly.entity_id
_entity_poly.type
_entity_poly.pdbx_seq_one_letter_code
_entity_poly.pdbx_strand_id
1 'polypeptide(L)'
;MKAQPYICLPHFGMWLAAAEKELKRGYPDFYREVSEPVYACFDSLREDISWFCKKFDYRYDAEPWGNAKDAPDRAGKFLCGDLHKPIK
;
A
#
# COMPACT_ATOMS: atom_id res chain seq x y z
N MET A 1 -3.35 13.09 9.70
CA MET A 1 -3.12 12.25 8.51
C MET A 1 -4.01 12.56 7.30
N LYS A 2 -4.98 13.49 7.35
CA LYS A 2 -5.90 13.78 6.23
C LYS A 2 -5.28 14.29 4.91
N ALA A 3 -3.96 14.49 4.84
CA ALA A 3 -3.25 14.96 3.65
C ALA A 3 -2.50 13.86 2.87
N GLN A 4 -2.29 12.67 3.46
CA GLN A 4 -1.65 11.54 2.80
C GLN A 4 -2.51 10.29 3.02
N PRO A 5 -3.02 9.63 1.95
CA PRO A 5 -3.97 8.53 2.08
C PRO A 5 -3.37 7.27 2.70
N TYR A 6 -2.06 7.06 2.54
CA TYR A 6 -1.28 5.98 3.16
C TYR A 6 0.22 6.32 3.09
N ILE A 7 1.06 5.53 3.75
CA ILE A 7 2.52 5.60 3.68
C ILE A 7 3.09 4.29 3.15
N CYS A 8 4.24 4.34 2.47
CA CYS A 8 4.90 3.13 1.96
C CYS A 8 5.51 2.30 3.08
N LEU A 9 5.64 1.00 2.82
CA LEU A 9 6.06 -0.01 3.79
C LEU A 9 7.38 0.29 4.52
N PRO A 10 8.48 0.73 3.87
CA PRO A 10 9.71 1.04 4.60
C PRO A 10 9.54 2.21 5.56
N HIS A 11 8.82 3.26 5.16
CA HIS A 11 8.55 4.42 6.03
C HIS A 11 7.57 4.06 7.15
N PHE A 12 6.61 3.16 6.92
CA PHE A 12 5.76 2.62 7.99
C PHE A 12 6.60 1.94 9.08
N GLY A 13 7.55 1.08 8.69
CA GLY A 13 8.47 0.45 9.63
C GLY A 13 9.31 1.47 10.41
N MET A 14 9.83 2.50 9.74
CA MET A 14 10.57 3.58 10.39
C MET A 14 9.72 4.34 11.42
N TRP A 15 8.46 4.62 11.09
CA TRP A 15 7.53 5.31 11.98
C TRP A 15 7.21 4.48 13.21
N LEU A 16 6.94 3.18 13.05
CA LEU A 16 6.69 2.30 14.19
C LEU A 16 7.91 2.19 15.10
N ALA A 17 9.11 2.05 14.54
CA ALA A 17 10.35 1.98 15.31
C ALA A 17 10.65 3.29 16.07
N ALA A 18 10.32 4.45 15.50
CA ALA A 18 10.44 5.73 16.19
C ALA A 18 9.36 5.87 17.27
N ALA A 19 8.12 5.52 16.95
CA ALA A 19 7.00 5.57 17.88
C ALA A 19 7.23 4.69 19.12
N GLU A 20 7.78 3.49 18.95
CA GLU A 20 8.09 2.59 20.08
C GLU A 20 9.11 3.22 21.05
N LYS A 21 10.07 3.99 20.53
CA LYS A 21 11.10 4.67 21.34
C LYS A 21 10.57 5.92 22.04
N GLU A 22 9.77 6.71 21.33
CA GLU A 22 9.36 8.04 21.79
C GLU A 22 8.01 8.05 22.52
N LEU A 23 7.08 7.15 22.18
CA LEU A 23 5.73 7.10 22.73
C LEU A 23 5.62 6.06 23.85
N LYS A 24 5.70 6.52 25.10
CA LYS A 24 5.54 5.64 26.27
C LYS A 24 4.11 5.08 26.47
N ARG A 25 3.09 5.93 26.35
CA ARG A 25 1.66 5.54 26.53
C ARG A 25 0.81 5.64 25.27
N GLY A 26 1.22 6.49 24.31
CA GLY A 26 0.44 6.78 23.10
C GLY A 26 0.71 5.85 21.93
N TYR A 27 1.61 4.87 22.07
CA TYR A 27 1.96 3.95 21.00
C TYR A 27 0.77 3.16 20.45
N PRO A 28 -0.13 2.58 21.28
CA PRO A 28 -1.26 1.79 20.76
C PRO A 28 -2.21 2.62 19.89
N ASP A 29 -2.50 3.86 20.30
CA ASP A 29 -3.33 4.77 19.53
C ASP A 29 -2.64 5.20 18.23
N PHE A 30 -1.36 5.53 18.29
CA PHE A 30 -0.56 5.86 17.10
C PHE A 30 -0.52 4.68 16.11
N TYR A 31 -0.25 3.47 16.60
CA TYR A 31 -0.21 2.27 15.78
C TYR A 31 -1.54 2.06 15.06
N ARG A 32 -2.67 2.17 15.77
CA ARG A 32 -4.01 2.03 15.19
C ARG A 32 -4.25 3.04 14.07
N GLU A 33 -4.00 4.31 14.32
CA GLU A 33 -4.22 5.41 13.36
C GLU A 33 -3.34 5.28 12.10
N VAL A 34 -2.09 4.81 12.25
CA VAL A 34 -1.14 4.70 11.13
C VAL A 34 -1.33 3.40 10.36
N SER A 35 -1.65 2.31 11.05
CA SER A 35 -1.75 0.98 10.42
C SER A 35 -3.00 0.81 9.57
N GLU A 36 -4.13 1.39 9.95
CA GLU A 36 -5.39 1.29 9.21
C GLU A 36 -5.25 1.68 7.72
N PRO A 37 -4.76 2.88 7.36
CA PRO A 37 -4.59 3.25 5.95
C PRO A 37 -3.54 2.41 5.22
N VAL A 38 -2.49 1.96 5.91
CA VAL A 38 -1.43 1.14 5.32
C VAL A 38 -1.96 -0.25 4.97
N TYR A 39 -2.72 -0.89 5.87
CA TYR A 39 -3.33 -2.19 5.61
C TYR A 39 -4.42 -2.12 4.56
N ALA A 40 -5.27 -1.08 4.57
CA ALA A 40 -6.25 -0.87 3.52
C ALA A 40 -5.60 -0.74 2.12
N CYS A 41 -4.50 0.00 2.02
CA CYS A 41 -3.73 0.08 0.78
C CYS A 41 -3.12 -1.27 0.37
N PHE A 42 -2.57 -2.02 1.34
CA PHE A 42 -1.97 -3.33 1.10
C PHE A 42 -2.99 -4.35 0.58
N ASP A 43 -4.18 -4.40 1.19
CA ASP A 43 -5.25 -5.30 0.75
C ASP A 43 -5.76 -4.95 -0.65
N SER A 44 -5.99 -3.67 -0.94
CA SER A 44 -6.37 -3.23 -2.29
C SER A 44 -5.30 -3.61 -3.32
N LEU A 45 -4.01 -3.38 -3.03
CA LEU A 45 -2.92 -3.74 -3.94
C LEU A 45 -2.85 -5.24 -4.18
N ARG A 46 -3.12 -6.06 -3.17
CA ARG A 46 -3.14 -7.52 -3.28
C ARG A 46 -4.25 -7.99 -4.22
N GLU A 47 -5.44 -7.41 -4.11
CA GLU A 47 -6.55 -7.70 -5.01
C GLU A 47 -6.23 -7.27 -6.45
N ASP A 48 -5.65 -6.07 -6.61
CA ASP A 48 -5.28 -5.54 -7.91
C ASP A 48 -4.20 -6.39 -8.60
N ILE A 49 -3.17 -6.85 -7.87
CA ILE A 49 -2.16 -7.78 -8.40
C ILE A 49 -2.81 -9.12 -8.78
N SER A 50 -3.72 -9.64 -7.96
CA SER A 50 -4.43 -10.89 -8.27
C SER A 50 -5.23 -10.75 -9.57
N TRP A 51 -5.91 -9.62 -9.77
CA TRP A 51 -6.64 -9.32 -10.99
C TRP A 51 -5.72 -9.13 -12.19
N PHE A 52 -4.58 -8.45 -12.00
CA PHE A 52 -3.55 -8.31 -13.02
C PHE A 52 -3.09 -9.68 -13.54
N CYS A 53 -2.79 -10.62 -12.63
CA CYS A 53 -2.40 -11.99 -13.00
C CYS A 53 -3.51 -12.73 -13.77
N LYS A 54 -4.79 -12.57 -13.37
CA LYS A 54 -5.92 -13.20 -14.06
C LYS A 54 -6.12 -12.68 -15.49
N LYS A 55 -5.76 -11.43 -15.77
CA LYS A 55 -5.90 -10.85 -17.11
C LYS A 55 -4.99 -11.49 -18.18
N PHE A 56 -3.99 -12.27 -17.78
CA PHE A 56 -3.18 -13.08 -18.70
C PHE A 56 -3.81 -14.45 -19.02
N ASP A 57 -4.97 -14.75 -18.44
CA ASP A 57 -5.76 -15.93 -18.75
C ASP A 57 -6.91 -15.54 -19.71
N TYR A 58 -7.02 -16.26 -20.83
CA TYR A 58 -8.00 -15.98 -21.89
C TYR A 58 -9.45 -15.97 -21.39
N ARG A 59 -9.76 -16.66 -20.29
CA ARG A 59 -11.09 -16.69 -19.68
C ARG A 59 -11.54 -15.33 -19.16
N TYR A 60 -10.59 -14.46 -18.83
CA TYR A 60 -10.84 -13.13 -18.29
C TYR A 60 -10.54 -12.02 -19.30
N ASP A 61 -10.29 -12.35 -20.58
CA ASP A 61 -9.88 -11.36 -21.59
C ASP A 61 -10.94 -10.27 -21.81
N ALA A 62 -12.22 -10.66 -21.88
CA ALA A 62 -13.36 -9.76 -22.06
C ALA A 62 -13.69 -8.91 -20.82
N GLU A 63 -13.19 -9.28 -19.63
CA GLU A 63 -13.46 -8.56 -18.40
C GLU A 63 -12.67 -7.23 -18.32
N PRO A 64 -13.22 -6.16 -17.71
CA PRO A 64 -12.52 -4.90 -17.60
C PRO A 64 -11.29 -5.00 -16.69
N TRP A 65 -10.23 -4.24 -17.02
CA TRP A 65 -9.00 -4.19 -16.22
C TRP A 65 -9.17 -3.54 -14.84
N GLY A 66 -10.15 -2.64 -14.68
CA GLY A 66 -10.29 -1.84 -13.45
C GLY A 66 -8.99 -1.12 -13.10
N ASN A 67 -8.57 -1.23 -11.84
CA ASN A 67 -7.33 -0.64 -11.31
C ASN A 67 -6.12 -1.58 -11.41
N ALA A 68 -6.23 -2.74 -12.05
CA ALA A 68 -5.18 -3.75 -12.00
C ALA A 68 -4.03 -3.48 -12.97
N LYS A 69 -4.25 -2.69 -14.04
CA LYS A 69 -3.28 -2.53 -15.13
C LYS A 69 -1.93 -1.96 -14.67
N ASP A 70 -1.94 -1.05 -13.70
CA ASP A 70 -0.77 -0.42 -13.10
C ASP A 70 -0.42 -1.01 -11.71
N ALA A 71 -1.06 -2.11 -11.31
CA ALA A 71 -0.88 -2.71 -9.99
C ALA A 71 0.58 -3.08 -9.68
N PRO A 72 1.39 -3.64 -10.60
CA PRO A 72 2.79 -3.92 -10.33
C PRO A 72 3.61 -2.66 -10.02
N ASP A 73 3.38 -1.56 -10.75
CA ASP A 73 4.07 -0.29 -10.52
C ASP A 73 3.68 0.32 -9.17
N ARG A 74 2.38 0.32 -8.84
CA ARG A 74 1.89 0.81 -7.54
C ARG A 74 2.44 -0.02 -6.38
N ALA A 75 2.49 -1.35 -6.53
CA ALA A 75 3.06 -2.25 -5.54
C ALA A 75 4.56 -2.01 -5.34
N GLY A 76 5.33 -1.87 -6.43
CA GLY A 76 6.74 -1.53 -6.36
C GLY A 76 7.00 -0.25 -5.58
N LYS A 77 6.22 0.81 -5.85
CA LYS A 77 6.34 2.08 -5.10
C LYS A 77 5.98 1.94 -3.62
N PHE A 78 4.93 1.19 -3.31
CA PHE A 78 4.51 0.94 -1.93
C PHE A 78 5.55 0.13 -1.15
N LEU A 79 6.13 -0.92 -1.76
CA LEU A 79 7.07 -1.82 -1.11
C LEU A 79 8.49 -1.22 -1.00
N CYS A 80 8.93 -0.44 -2.00
CA CYS A 80 10.30 0.07 -2.06
C CYS A 80 10.46 1.51 -1.56
N GLY A 81 9.37 2.21 -1.22
CA GLY A 81 9.46 3.58 -0.67
C GLY A 81 9.46 4.69 -1.71
N ASP A 82 8.99 4.41 -2.92
CA ASP A 82 9.11 5.29 -4.10
C ASP A 82 7.78 5.98 -4.48
N LEU A 83 6.88 6.21 -3.52
CA LEU A 83 5.54 6.79 -3.77
C LEU A 83 5.57 8.14 -4.48
N HIS A 84 6.62 8.94 -4.28
CA HIS A 84 6.74 10.28 -4.86
C HIS A 84 7.37 10.30 -6.26
N LYS A 85 7.88 9.17 -6.77
CA LYS A 85 8.43 9.10 -8.12
C LYS A 85 7.29 8.96 -9.15
N PRO A 86 7.35 9.60 -10.32
CA PRO A 86 6.38 9.37 -11.39
C PRO A 86 6.46 7.93 -11.93
N ILE A 87 5.32 7.36 -12.38
CA ILE A 87 5.33 6.12 -13.17
C ILE A 87 5.87 6.51 -14.55
N LYS A 88 6.88 5.78 -15.05
CA LYS A 88 7.46 6.01 -16.38
C LYS A 88 6.64 5.34 -17.46
#